data_AF-A0A258LR49-F1
#
_entry.id   AF-A0A258LR49-F1
#
_cell.length_a   1.000
_cell.length_b   1.000
_cell.length_c   1.000
_cell.angle_alpha   90.00
_cell.angle_beta   90.00
_cell.angle_gamma   90.00
#
_symmetry.space_group_name_H-M   'P 1'
#
loop_
_entity.id
_entity.type
_entity.pdbx_description
1 polymer ?
#
loop_
_entity_poly.entity_id
_entity_poly.type
_entity_poly.pdbx_seq_one_letter_code
_entity_poly.pdbx_strand_id
1 'polypeptide(L)' 'MITEARVPQFISVERHGAAALVTFRRPEVMNAWNTAMRRELVAAMEACEADAGVRAVVFTG' A
#
# COMPACT_ATOMS: atom_id res chain seq x y z
N MET A 1 23.12 -9.44 7.30
CA MET A 1 22.27 -9.48 6.09
C MET A 1 21.42 -8.22 6.13
N ILE A 2 21.75 -7.24 5.29
CA ILE A 2 21.00 -5.99 5.16
C ILE A 2 19.79 -6.27 4.29
N THR A 3 18.59 -6.29 4.87
CA THR A 3 17.35 -6.40 4.11
C THR A 3 17.13 -5.07 3.40
N GLU A 4 17.42 -5.00 2.10
CA GLU A 4 17.00 -3.89 1.25
C GLU A 4 15.47 -3.85 1.25
N ALA A 5 14.89 -2.86 1.94
CA ALA A 5 13.48 -2.56 1.87
C ALA A 5 13.17 -2.11 0.43
N ARG A 6 12.73 -3.05 -0.41
CA ARG A 6 12.36 -2.80 -1.80
C ARG A 6 11.26 -1.75 -1.85
N VAL A 7 11.53 -0.62 -2.49
CA VAL A 7 10.56 0.47 -2.64
C VAL A 7 9.34 -0.05 -3.42
N PRO A 8 8.10 0.09 -2.88
CA PRO A 8 6.89 -0.37 -3.55
C PRO A 8 6.74 0.28 -4.93
N GLN A 9 6.46 -0.52 -5.95
CA GLN A 9 6.41 -0.06 -7.34
C GLN A 9 4.98 0.24 -7.81
N PHE A 10 3.98 -0.44 -7.24
CA PHE A 10 2.60 -0.40 -7.70
C PHE A 10 1.64 0.21 -6.69
N ILE A 11 2.07 0.38 -5.44
CA ILE A 11 1.23 0.87 -4.34
C ILE A 11 1.96 1.98 -3.60
N SER A 12 1.25 3.06 -3.29
CA SER A 12 1.69 4.03 -2.28
C SER A 12 0.71 4.08 -1.12
N VAL A 13 1.26 4.40 0.05
CA VAL A 13 0.48 4.67 1.25
C VAL A 13 0.81 6.07 1.73
N GLU A 14 -0.21 6.90 1.91
CA GLU A 14 -0.09 8.26 2.43
C GLU A 14 -0.95 8.41 3.68
N ARG A 15 -0.51 9.25 4.62
CA ARG A 15 -1.18 9.42 5.90
C ARG A 15 -2.03 10.68 5.92
N HIS A 16 -3.34 10.52 6.09
CA HIS A 16 -4.31 11.60 6.12
C HIS A 16 -4.99 11.62 7.50
N GLY A 17 -4.30 12.22 8.48
CA GLY A 17 -4.74 12.20 9.87
C GLY A 17 -4.86 10.77 10.39
N ALA A 18 -6.06 10.36 10.78
CA ALA A 18 -6.33 8.99 11.23
C ALA A 18 -6.55 7.99 10.07
N ALA A 19 -6.66 8.43 8.82
CA ALA A 19 -6.82 7.54 7.66
C ALA A 19 -5.48 7.24 6.96
N ALA A 20 -5.34 6.03 6.42
CA ALA A 20 -4.28 5.68 5.47
C ALA A 20 -4.87 5.62 4.07
N LEU A 21 -4.35 6.44 3.16
CA LEU A 21 -4.75 6.48 1.76
C LEU A 21 -3.81 5.57 0.96
N VAL A 22 -4.35 4.47 0.45
CA VAL A 22 -3.62 3.50 -0.36
C VAL A 22 -3.97 3.72 -1.83
N THR A 23 -2.99 4.12 -2.63
CA THR A 23 -3.17 4.44 -4.05
C THR A 23 -2.54 3.36 -4.92
N PHE A 24 -3.33 2.80 -5.85
CA PHE A 24 -2.85 1.88 -6.87
C PHE A 24 -2.29 2.65 -8.07
N ARG A 25 -1.00 2.46 -8.39
CA ARG A 25 -0.32 3.13 -9.51
C ARG A 25 -0.27 2.24 -10.75
N ARG A 26 -1.43 1.70 -11.16
CA ARG A 26 -1.54 0.82 -12.34
C ARG A 26 -2.72 1.21 -13.26
N PRO A 27 -2.84 2.50 -13.65
CA PRO A 27 -3.97 2.96 -14.48
C PRO A 27 -3.96 2.33 -15.87
N GLU A 28 -2.77 2.07 -16.41
CA GLU A 28 -2.51 1.52 -17.75
C GLU A 28 -3.03 0.09 -17.99
N VAL A 29 -3.40 -0.62 -16.93
CA VAL A 29 -4.05 -1.94 -17.01
C VAL A 29 -5.33 -2.02 -16.17
N MET A 30 -5.99 -0.89 -15.89
CA MET A 30 -7.18 -0.82 -15.04
C MET A 30 -6.99 -1.48 -13.66
N ASN A 31 -5.82 -1.28 -13.05
CA ASN A 31 -5.47 -1.91 -11.77
C ASN A 31 -5.54 -3.46 -11.79
N ALA A 32 -5.32 -4.09 -12.96
CA ALA A 32 -5.26 -5.55 -13.07
C ALA A 32 -4.28 -6.14 -12.05
N TRP A 33 -4.84 -6.93 -11.14
CA TRP A 33 -4.14 -7.56 -10.03
C TRP A 33 -3.04 -8.48 -10.54
N ASN A 34 -1.81 -8.23 -10.12
CA ASN A 34 -0.71 -9.17 -10.30
C ASN A 34 -0.11 -9.57 -8.95
N THR A 35 0.69 -10.64 -8.96
CA THR A 35 1.27 -11.21 -7.74
C THR A 35 2.16 -10.22 -6.98
N ALA A 36 2.87 -9.32 -7.70
CA ALA A 36 3.72 -8.31 -7.08
C ALA A 36 2.90 -7.24 -6.32
N MET A 37 1.83 -6.73 -6.94
CA MET A 37 0.90 -5.78 -6.34
C MET A 37 0.19 -6.37 -5.13
N ARG A 38 -0.19 -7.66 -5.17
CA ARG A 38 -0.74 -8.35 -3.99
C ARG A 38 0.24 -8.37 -2.82
N ARG A 39 1.53 -8.64 -3.07
CA ARG A 39 2.56 -8.64 -2.02
C ARG A 39 2.76 -7.25 -1.43
N GLU A 40 2.80 -6.22 -2.27
CA GLU A 40 2.90 -4.83 -1.84
C GLU A 40 1.66 -4.38 -1.04
N LEU A 41 0.48 -4.87 -1.41
CA LEU A 41 -0.77 -4.56 -0.71
C LEU A 41 -0.79 -5.18 0.69
N VAL A 42 -0.36 -6.43 0.80
CA VAL A 42 -0.24 -7.10 2.10
C VAL A 42 0.74 -6.35 3.00
N ALA A 43 1.92 -5.98 2.49
CA ALA A 43 2.89 -5.19 3.25
C ALA A 43 2.33 -3.81 3.67
N ALA A 44 1.59 -3.14 2.78
CA ALA A 44 0.92 -1.87 3.09
C ALA A 44 -0.13 -2.04 4.20
N MET A 45 -0.91 -3.12 4.17
CA MET A 45 -1.91 -3.44 5.19
C MET A 45 -1.27 -3.79 6.53
N GLU A 46 -0.21 -4.60 6.55
CA GLU A 46 0.56 -4.92 7.76
C GLU A 46 1.14 -3.64 8.40
N ALA A 47 1.65 -2.71 7.59
CA ALA A 47 2.14 -1.42 8.08
C ALA A 47 1.01 -0.56 8.66
N CYS A 48 -0.19 -0.58 8.04
CA CYS A 48 -1.36 0.13 8.57
C CYS A 48 -1.89 -0.49 9.86
N GLU A 49 -1.87 -1.82 9.98
CA GLU A 49 -2.27 -2.54 11.20
C GLU A 49 -1.31 -2.25 12.37
N ALA A 50 -0.02 -2.15 12.09
CA ALA A 50 0.99 -1.81 13.10
C ALA A 50 0.92 -0.34 13.58
N ASP A 51 0.32 0.57 12.81
CA ASP A 51 0.13 1.97 13.20
C ASP A 51 -1.20 2.13 13.96
N ALA A 52 -1.12 2.20 15.29
CA ALA A 52 -2.27 2.41 16.18
C ALA A 52 -3.03 3.74 15.92
N GLY A 53 -2.42 4.70 15.22
CA GLY A 53 -3.11 5.89 14.76
C GLY A 53 -4.02 5.63 13.56
N VAL A 54 -3.86 4.54 12.81
CA VAL A 54 -4.67 4.25 11.62
C VAL A 54 -6.01 3.71 12.08
N ARG A 55 -7.07 4.45 11.75
CA ARG A 55 -8.45 4.11 12.11
C ARG A 55 -9.28 3.72 10.89
N ALA A 56 -8.82 4.06 9.70
CA ALA A 56 -9.45 3.71 8.43
C ALA A 56 -8.39 3.58 7.35
N VAL A 57 -8.62 2.67 6.40
CA VAL A 57 -7.81 2.52 5.18
C VAL A 57 -8.72 2.80 3.99
N VAL A 58 -8.30 3.72 3.12
CA VAL A 58 -9.04 4.11 1.92
C VAL A 58 -8.25 3.65 0.71
N PHE A 59 -8.87 2.83 -0.13
CA PHE A 59 -8.28 2.42 -1.40
C PHE A 59 -8.74 3.34 -2.52
N THR A 60 -7.79 3.81 -3.33
CA THR A 60 -8.04 4.62 -4.52
C THR A 60 -7.08 4.22 -5.65
N GLY A 61 -7.38 4.57 -6.88
CA GLY A 61 -6.56 4.25 -8.05
C GLY A 61 -7.16 4.73 -9.35
#